data_AF-A0A353T201-F1
#
_entry.id   AF-A0A353T201-F1
#
_cell.length_a   1.000
_cell.length_b   1.000
_cell.length_c   1.000
_cell.angle_alpha   90.00
_cell.angle_beta   90.00
_cell.angle_gamma   90.00
#
_symmetry.space_group_name_H-M   'P 1'
#
loop_
_entity.id
_entity.type
_entity.pdbx_description
1 polymer ?
#
loop_
_entity_poly.entity_id
_entity_poly.type
_entity_poly.pdbx_seq_one_letter_code
_entity_poly.pdbx_strand_id
1 'polypeptide(L)'
;MKNKILTGMSTLMMFIPWTIFPLRTLDWALKSPAAEIIISCYAAFMILSGIFTIASYMKAKVQNNLMKICLLVNGLYAVVGVAAFGLMMM
;
A
#
# COMPACT_ATOMS: atom_id res chain seq x y z
N MET A 1 -11.23 1.10 21.92
CA MET A 1 -10.04 1.82 21.38
C MET A 1 -9.36 1.10 20.22
N LYS A 2 -9.25 -0.23 20.23
CA LYS A 2 -8.68 -1.03 19.12
C LYS A 2 -9.15 -0.64 17.71
N ASN A 3 -10.46 -0.43 17.51
CA ASN A 3 -11.01 -0.08 16.19
C ASN A 3 -10.49 1.26 15.66
N LYS A 4 -10.28 2.25 16.55
CA LYS A 4 -9.71 3.56 16.17
C LYS A 4 -8.24 3.41 15.77
N ILE A 5 -7.49 2.57 16.48
CA ILE A 5 -6.08 2.29 16.17
C ILE A 5 -5.96 1.58 14.82
N LEU A 6 -6.78 0.54 14.56
CA LEU A 6 -6.82 -0.18 13.28
C LEU A 6 -7.16 0.74 12.10
N THR A 7 -8.16 1.63 12.29
CA THR A 7 -8.54 2.62 11.27
C THR A 7 -7.41 3.62 11.05
N GLY A 8 -6.79 4.13 12.12
CA GLY A 8 -5.66 5.05 12.05
C GLY A 8 -4.47 4.45 11.33
N MET A 9 -4.09 3.21 11.66
CA MET A 9 -3.01 2.49 10.96
C MET A 9 -3.33 2.29 9.47
N SER A 10 -4.54 1.83 9.13
CA SER A 10 -4.93 1.64 7.72
C SER A 10 -4.93 2.95 6.93
N THR A 11 -5.25 4.07 7.60
CA THR A 11 -5.20 5.42 7.03
C THR A 11 -3.76 5.86 6.81
N LEU A 12 -2.85 5.63 7.77
CA LEU A 12 -1.42 5.95 7.59
C LEU A 12 -0.80 5.13 6.46
N MET A 13 -1.13 3.84 6.36
CA MET A 13 -0.67 2.98 5.28
C MET A 13 -1.11 3.44 3.89
N MET A 14 -2.20 4.22 3.79
CA MET A 14 -2.67 4.78 2.52
C MET A 14 -1.72 5.87 1.98
N PHE A 15 -1.02 6.60 2.85
CA PHE A 15 -0.14 7.69 2.45
C PHE A 15 1.26 7.22 2.04
N ILE A 16 1.72 6.09 2.58
CA ILE A 16 3.08 5.57 2.32
C ILE A 16 3.33 5.34 0.83
N PRO A 17 2.45 4.70 0.03
CA PRO A 17 2.68 4.53 -1.40
C PRO A 17 2.94 5.83 -2.17
N TRP A 18 2.39 6.97 -1.72
CA TRP A 18 2.59 8.25 -2.38
C TRP A 18 3.99 8.83 -2.21
N THR A 19 4.76 8.36 -1.23
CA THR A 19 6.14 8.82 -1.03
C THR A 19 7.08 8.34 -2.13
N ILE A 20 6.63 7.42 -3.00
CA ILE A 20 7.40 7.01 -4.19
C ILE A 20 7.58 8.16 -5.18
N PHE A 21 6.61 9.06 -5.31
CA PHE A 21 6.67 10.17 -6.25
C PHE A 21 7.83 11.13 -5.96
N PRO A 22 7.97 11.71 -4.74
CA PRO A 22 9.13 12.52 -4.42
C PRO A 22 10.43 11.71 -4.36
N LEU A 23 10.38 10.42 -3.99
CA LEU A 23 11.59 9.59 -3.96
C LEU A 23 12.18 9.41 -5.38
N ARG A 24 11.32 9.28 -6.39
CA ARG A 24 11.71 9.09 -7.79
C ARG A 24 12.03 10.38 -8.54
N THR A 25 12.07 11.54 -7.87
CA THR A 25 12.70 12.74 -8.45
C THR A 25 14.23 12.71 -8.31
N LEU A 26 14.78 11.78 -7.53
CA LEU A 26 16.21 11.61 -7.33
C LEU A 26 16.79 10.71 -8.43
N ASP A 27 17.86 11.17 -9.09
CA ASP A 27 18.49 10.45 -10.22
C ASP A 27 18.94 9.03 -9.87
N TRP A 28 19.44 8.82 -8.65
CA TRP A 28 19.90 7.50 -8.22
C TRP A 28 18.74 6.50 -8.04
N ALA A 29 17.56 6.97 -7.63
CA ALA A 29 16.36 6.14 -7.44
C ALA A 29 15.72 5.73 -8.77
N LEU A 30 16.14 6.33 -9.89
CA LEU A 30 15.71 6.00 -11.24
C LEU A 30 16.65 5.01 -11.95
N LYS A 31 17.88 4.83 -11.45
CA LYS A 31 18.88 3.95 -12.06
C LYS A 31 18.74 2.52 -11.52
N SER A 32 18.99 1.54 -12.39
CA SER A 32 19.11 0.13 -11.97
C SER A 32 20.41 -0.04 -11.17
N PRO A 33 20.44 -0.85 -10.09
CA PRO A 33 19.36 -1.71 -9.58
C PRO A 33 18.42 -1.02 -8.57
N ALA A 34 18.73 0.21 -8.15
CA ALA A 34 17.98 0.90 -7.10
C ALA A 34 16.49 1.10 -7.44
N ALA A 35 16.18 1.43 -8.70
CA ALA A 35 14.80 1.60 -9.16
C ALA A 35 13.94 0.34 -8.96
N GLU A 36 14.46 -0.84 -9.32
CA GLU A 36 13.74 -2.12 -9.21
C GLU A 36 13.53 -2.50 -7.74
N ILE A 37 14.53 -2.29 -6.89
CA ILE A 37 14.44 -2.54 -5.45
C ILE A 37 13.39 -1.62 -4.82
N ILE A 38 13.38 -0.33 -5.18
CA ILE A 38 12.38 0.62 -4.66
C ILE A 38 10.98 0.20 -5.09
N ILE A 39 10.76 -0.04 -6.38
CA ILE A 39 9.43 -0.41 -6.90
C ILE A 39 8.95 -1.72 -6.25
N SER A 40 9.81 -2.73 -6.13
CA SER A 40 9.45 -4.01 -5.49
C SER A 40 9.14 -3.86 -4.00
N CYS A 41 9.90 -3.07 -3.24
CA CYS A 41 9.57 -2.77 -1.84
C CYS A 41 8.21 -2.08 -1.69
N TYR A 42 7.92 -1.08 -2.54
CA TYR A 42 6.63 -0.38 -2.52
C TYR A 42 5.48 -1.28 -2.97
N ALA A 43 5.70 -2.13 -3.98
CA ALA A 43 4.71 -3.11 -4.44
C ALA A 43 4.37 -4.12 -3.32
N ALA A 44 5.37 -4.67 -2.63
CA ALA A 44 5.17 -5.55 -1.49
C ALA A 44 4.38 -4.85 -0.38
N PHE A 45 4.74 -3.60 -0.05
CA PHE A 45 4.03 -2.81 0.95
C PHE A 45 2.56 -2.56 0.58
N MET A 46 2.29 -2.22 -0.68
CA MET A 46 0.92 -2.01 -1.20
C MET A 46 0.06 -3.27 -1.10
N ILE A 47 0.63 -4.45 -1.35
CA ILE A 47 -0.08 -5.72 -1.20
C ILE A 47 -0.38 -6.00 0.27
N LEU A 48 0.63 -5.87 1.14
CA LEU A 48 0.47 -6.10 2.57
C LEU A 48 -0.54 -5.13 3.20
N SER A 49 -0.55 -3.86 2.78
CA SER A 49 -1.51 -2.86 3.29
C SER A 49 -2.94 -3.20 2.89
N GLY A 50 -3.18 -3.65 1.65
CA GLY A 50 -4.49 -4.12 1.21
C GLY A 50 -4.97 -5.32 2.00
N ILE A 51 -4.12 -6.35 2.14
CA ILE A 51 -4.45 -7.57 2.93
C ILE A 51 -4.76 -7.19 4.38
N PHE A 52 -3.94 -6.34 5.00
CA PHE A 52 -4.14 -5.89 6.37
C PHE A 52 -5.48 -5.14 6.54
N THR A 53 -5.80 -4.27 5.59
CA THR A 53 -7.04 -3.47 5.62
C THR A 53 -8.27 -4.35 5.43
N ILE A 54 -8.22 -5.33 4.51
CA ILE A 54 -9.28 -6.32 4.30
C ILE A 54 -9.48 -7.18 5.55
N ALA A 55 -8.40 -7.70 6.14
CA ALA A 55 -8.47 -8.49 7.37
C ALA A 55 -9.08 -7.67 8.52
N SER A 56 -8.69 -6.41 8.66
CA SER A 56 -9.22 -5.50 9.68
C SER A 56 -10.70 -5.18 9.47
N TYR A 57 -11.15 -5.06 8.22
CA TYR A 57 -12.56 -4.83 7.90
C TYR A 57 -13.42 -6.08 8.13
N MET A 58 -13.00 -7.25 7.63
CA MET A 58 -13.79 -8.49 7.67
C MET A 58 -13.69 -9.22 9.01
N LYS A 59 -12.47 -9.44 9.54
CA LYS A 59 -12.27 -10.24 10.75
C LYS A 59 -12.47 -9.42 12.02
N ALA A 60 -11.95 -8.20 12.06
CA ALA A 60 -12.10 -7.31 13.22
C ALA A 60 -13.38 -6.47 13.20
N LYS A 61 -14.23 -6.63 12.16
CA LYS A 61 -15.54 -5.97 11.99
C LYS A 61 -15.50 -4.44 12.19
N VAL A 62 -14.41 -3.79 11.78
CA VAL A 62 -14.27 -2.33 11.87
C VAL A 62 -14.95 -1.69 10.65
N GLN A 63 -16.25 -1.40 10.75
CA GLN A 63 -17.07 -0.97 9.60
C GLN A 63 -17.38 0.54 9.52
N ASN A 64 -16.52 1.37 10.11
CA ASN A 64 -16.70 2.83 10.07
C ASN A 64 -16.47 3.40 8.66
N ASN A 65 -17.03 4.57 8.36
CA ASN A 65 -16.91 5.19 7.01
C ASN A 65 -15.45 5.39 6.56
N LEU A 66 -14.56 5.82 7.45
CA LEU A 66 -13.13 5.96 7.13
C LEU A 66 -12.49 4.62 6.75
N MET A 67 -12.87 3.53 7.44
CA MET A 67 -12.33 2.21 7.15
C MET A 67 -12.81 1.67 5.80
N LYS A 68 -14.05 2.00 5.40
CA LYS A 68 -14.56 1.69 4.05
C LYS A 68 -13.75 2.40 2.96
N ILE A 69 -13.40 3.66 3.18
CA ILE A 69 -12.51 4.40 2.25
C ILE A 69 -11.14 3.74 2.20
N CYS A 70 -10.54 3.43 3.35
CA CYS A 70 -9.25 2.74 3.42
C CYS A 70 -9.29 1.40 2.68
N LEU A 71 -10.38 0.64 2.81
CA LEU A 71 -10.56 -0.65 2.15
C LEU A 71 -10.53 -0.51 0.62
N LEU A 72 -11.26 0.46 0.09
CA LEU A 72 -11.27 0.72 -1.35
C LEU A 72 -9.89 1.13 -1.85
N VAL A 73 -9.24 2.07 -1.17
CA VAL A 73 -7.94 2.61 -1.61
C VAL A 73 -6.81 1.59 -1.46
N ASN A 74 -6.63 1.00 -0.26
CA ASN A 74 -5.59 -0.01 -0.05
C ASN A 74 -5.88 -1.30 -0.84
N GLY A 75 -7.15 -1.60 -1.13
CA GLY A 75 -7.54 -2.68 -2.05
C GLY A 75 -7.06 -2.41 -3.48
N LEU A 76 -7.26 -1.20 -4.01
CA LEU A 76 -6.72 -0.78 -5.30
C LEU A 76 -5.18 -0.86 -5.31
N TYR A 77 -4.53 -0.40 -4.24
CA TYR A 77 -3.07 -0.51 -4.12
C TYR A 77 -2.59 -1.95 -4.16
N ALA A 78 -3.28 -2.90 -3.52
CA ALA A 78 -2.89 -4.30 -3.60
C ALA A 78 -2.94 -4.84 -5.04
N VAL A 79 -3.99 -4.50 -5.80
CA VAL A 79 -4.09 -4.89 -7.22
C VAL A 79 -2.96 -4.28 -8.04
N VAL A 80 -2.70 -2.98 -7.85
CA VAL A 80 -1.58 -2.28 -8.51
C VAL A 80 -0.22 -2.88 -8.13
N GLY A 81 -0.03 -3.24 -6.87
CA GLY A 81 1.20 -3.89 -6.39
C GLY A 81 1.42 -5.27 -7.02
N VAL A 82 0.37 -6.09 -7.14
CA VAL A 82 0.44 -7.38 -7.85
C VAL A 82 0.77 -7.17 -9.33
N ALA A 83 0.10 -6.21 -9.98
CA ALA A 83 0.37 -5.88 -11.38
C ALA A 83 1.81 -5.40 -11.59
N ALA A 84 2.34 -4.57 -10.67
CA ALA A 84 3.72 -4.09 -10.72
C ALA A 84 4.73 -5.24 -10.64
N PHE A 85 4.50 -6.24 -9.77
CA PHE A 85 5.32 -7.45 -9.75
C PHE A 85 5.21 -8.27 -11.04
N GLY A 86 4.00 -8.41 -11.59
CA GLY A 86 3.80 -9.10 -12.86
C GLY A 86 4.57 -8.44 -14.01
N LEU A 87 4.55 -7.11 -14.08
CA LEU A 87 5.28 -6.34 -15.10
C LEU A 87 6.80 -6.38 -14.89
N MET A 88 7.29 -6.47 -13.66
CA MET A 88 8.73 -6.59 -13.38
C MET A 88 9.32 -7.95 -13.77
N MET A 89 8.49 -9.00 -13.85
CA MET A 89 8.94 -10.35 -14.23
C MET A 89 8.89 -10.63 -15.75
N MET A 90 8.40 -9.68 -16.55
CA MET A 90 8.26 -9.80 -18.02
C MET A 90 9.42 -9.10 -18.73
#